data_AF-A0A220U0I2-F1
#
_entry.id   AF-A0A220U0I2-F1
#
_cell.length_a   1.000
_cell.length_b   1.000
_cell.length_c   1.000
_cell.angle_alpha   90.00
_cell.angle_beta   90.00
_cell.angle_gamma   90.00
#
_symmetry.space_group_name_H-M   'P 1'
#
loop_
_entity.id
_entity.type
_entity.pdbx_description
1 polymer ?
#
loop_
_entity_poly.entity_id
_entity_poly.type
_entity_poly.pdbx_seq_one_letter_code
_entity_poly.pdbx_strand_id
1 'polypeptide(L)'
;MKYEIPKEIKAKPKILGLVMRELVILLISSLLLLTILQDLVHSVFIIPYFAVAIVGMIYLLMLSGSNPKKKNYESLILLFRHKKGTFHPIDLHKQQNIYLREKIKAQRRPNPDESFGSSIR
;
A
#
# COMPACT_ATOMS: atom_id res chain seq x y z
N MET A 1 27.65 37.45 7.31
CA MET A 1 27.16 36.12 6.89
C MET A 1 25.88 35.83 7.64
N LYS A 2 24.75 35.77 6.93
CA LYS A 2 23.42 35.60 7.52
C LYS A 2 23.17 34.10 7.65
N TYR A 3 23.22 33.57 8.87
CA TYR A 3 22.89 32.17 9.11
C TYR A 3 21.37 32.04 9.14
N GLU A 4 20.80 31.40 8.11
CA GLU A 4 19.42 30.96 8.13
C GLU A 4 19.33 29.73 9.02
N ILE A 5 19.05 29.96 10.32
CA ILE A 5 18.74 28.87 11.24
C ILE A 5 17.48 28.18 10.68
N PRO A 6 17.53 26.88 10.33
CA PRO A 6 16.36 26.21 9.80
C PRO A 6 15.28 26.21 10.90
N LYS A 7 14.20 26.95 10.64
CA LYS A 7 13.01 26.99 11.49
C LYS A 7 12.43 25.57 11.56
N GLU A 8 12.57 24.96 12.74
CA GLU A 8 11.88 23.75 13.19
C GLU A 8 12.17 22.47 12.39
N ILE A 9 13.11 21.66 12.89
CA ILE A 9 13.14 20.23 12.57
C ILE A 9 11.90 19.60 13.22
N LYS A 10 10.80 19.51 12.46
CA LYS A 10 9.59 18.75 12.87
C LYS A 10 9.88 17.26 12.81
N ALA A 11 10.78 16.79 13.69
CA ALA A 11 11.00 15.37 13.88
C ALA A 11 9.72 14.78 14.49
N LYS A 12 9.03 13.92 13.72
CA LYS A 12 7.91 13.17 14.27
C LYS A 12 8.43 12.35 15.46
N PRO A 13 7.78 12.38 16.63
CA PRO A 13 8.20 11.56 17.76
C PRO A 13 8.15 10.09 17.34
N LYS A 14 9.33 9.46 17.35
CA LYS A 14 9.51 8.04 17.08
C LYS A 14 10.01 7.40 18.37
N ILE A 15 9.39 6.30 18.77
CA ILE A 15 9.86 5.45 19.86
C ILE A 15 10.27 4.13 19.20
N LEU A 16 11.53 3.73 19.39
CA LEU A 16 12.10 2.51 18.78
C LEU A 16 11.98 2.47 17.24
N GLY A 17 12.06 3.62 16.57
CA GLY A 17 11.93 3.72 15.11
C GLY A 17 10.49 3.67 14.58
N LEU A 18 9.51 3.35 15.44
CA LEU A 18 8.09 3.38 15.11
C LEU A 18 7.49 4.74 15.46
N VAL A 19 6.57 5.20 14.60
CA VAL A 19 5.78 6.40 14.88
C VAL A 19 4.72 6.07 15.94
N MET A 20 4.36 7.00 16.81
CA MET A 20 3.33 6.80 17.86
C MET A 20 2.05 6.12 17.36
N ARG A 21 1.59 6.48 16.15
CA ARG A 21 0.42 5.87 15.51
C ARG A 21 0.56 4.36 15.30
N GLU A 22 1.76 3.90 14.98
CA GLU A 22 2.07 2.50 14.68
C GLU A 22 2.07 1.67 15.96
N LEU A 23 2.56 2.25 17.07
CA LEU A 23 2.49 1.62 18.38
C LEU A 23 1.04 1.43 18.83
N VAL A 24 0.19 2.43 18.62
CA VAL A 24 -1.24 2.34 18.93
C VAL A 24 -1.92 1.25 18.09
N ILE A 25 -1.62 1.19 16.79
CA ILE A 25 -2.17 0.15 15.90
C ILE A 25 -1.71 -1.24 16.33
N LEU A 26 -0.42 -1.39 16.66
CA LEU A 26 0.15 -2.65 17.15
C LEU A 26 -0.56 -3.09 18.43
N LEU A 27 -0.72 -2.18 19.39
CA LEU A 27 -1.36 -2.45 20.68
C LEU A 27 -2.85 -2.82 20.53
N ILE A 28 -3.60 -2.08 19.71
CA ILE A 28 -5.02 -2.39 19.47
C ILE A 28 -5.15 -3.72 18.73
N SER A 29 -4.32 -3.95 17.71
CA SER A 29 -4.34 -5.20 16.93
C SER A 29 -3.94 -6.40 17.79
N SER A 30 -2.94 -6.26 18.67
CA SER A 30 -2.52 -7.34 19.56
C SER A 30 -3.59 -7.65 20.59
N LEU A 31 -4.23 -6.64 21.18
CA LEU A 31 -5.32 -6.84 22.12
C LEU A 31 -6.49 -7.57 21.44
N LEU A 32 -6.92 -7.10 20.26
CA LEU A 32 -8.07 -7.68 19.55
C LEU A 32 -7.83 -9.13 19.11
N LEU A 33 -6.62 -9.44 18.61
CA LEU A 33 -6.27 -10.81 18.25
C LEU A 33 -6.13 -11.67 19.51
N LEU A 34 -5.28 -11.29 20.45
CA LEU A 34 -4.93 -12.18 21.56
C LEU A 34 -6.07 -12.40 22.56
N THR A 35 -7.04 -11.49 22.67
CA THR A 35 -8.16 -11.66 23.63
C THR A 35 -9.44 -12.11 22.93
N ILE A 36 -9.95 -11.30 22.00
CA ILE A 36 -11.30 -11.50 21.46
C ILE A 36 -11.33 -12.69 20.51
N LEU A 37 -10.36 -12.80 19.60
CA LEU A 37 -10.36 -13.86 18.60
C LEU A 37 -9.89 -15.21 19.13
N GLN A 38 -9.16 -15.24 20.26
CA GLN A 38 -8.71 -16.49 20.86
C GLN A 38 -9.90 -17.37 21.32
N ASP A 39 -10.93 -16.77 21.91
CA ASP A 39 -12.11 -17.50 22.41
C ASP A 39 -12.94 -18.13 21.27
N LEU A 40 -12.83 -17.62 20.04
CA LEU A 40 -13.51 -18.16 18.88
C LEU A 40 -12.75 -19.34 18.25
N VAL A 41 -11.48 -19.56 18.63
CA VAL A 41 -10.62 -20.56 18.02
C VAL A 41 -10.70 -21.86 18.81
N HIS A 42 -11.05 -22.94 18.12
CA HIS A 42 -11.06 -24.26 18.74
C HIS A 42 -9.66 -24.67 19.19
N SER A 43 -9.56 -25.40 20.31
CA SER A 43 -8.29 -25.69 20.99
C SER A 43 -7.21 -26.30 20.08
N VAL A 44 -7.63 -27.12 19.11
CA VAL A 44 -6.75 -27.75 18.10
C VAL A 44 -6.03 -26.72 17.22
N PHE A 45 -6.63 -25.55 16.99
CA PHE A 45 -6.12 -24.51 16.10
C PHE A 45 -5.41 -23.36 16.81
N ILE A 46 -5.15 -23.48 18.12
CA ILE A 46 -4.48 -22.41 18.90
C ILE A 46 -3.07 -22.10 18.36
N ILE A 47 -2.28 -23.12 18.05
CA ILE A 47 -0.92 -22.95 17.53
C ILE A 47 -0.91 -22.23 16.17
N PRO A 48 -1.63 -22.71 15.13
CA PRO A 48 -1.67 -22.00 13.85
C PRO A 48 -2.29 -20.61 13.97
N TYR A 49 -3.23 -20.42 14.90
CA TYR A 49 -3.81 -19.11 15.19
C TYR A 49 -2.75 -18.09 15.62
N PHE A 50 -1.93 -18.41 16.62
CA PHE A 50 -0.87 -17.50 17.07
C PHE A 50 0.17 -17.22 15.97
N ALA A 51 0.51 -18.23 15.16
CA ALA A 51 1.44 -18.04 14.04
C ALA A 51 0.89 -17.02 13.04
N VAL A 52 -0.38 -17.16 12.64
CA VAL A 52 -1.04 -16.21 11.72
C VAL A 52 -1.19 -14.83 12.35
N ALA A 53 -1.52 -14.74 13.65
CA ALA A 53 -1.65 -13.48 14.36
C ALA A 53 -0.33 -12.70 14.37
N ILE A 54 0.79 -13.36 14.68
CA ILE A 54 2.12 -12.75 14.69
C ILE A 54 2.52 -12.30 13.27
N VAL A 55 2.34 -13.17 12.27
CA VAL A 55 2.65 -12.84 10.87
C VAL A 55 1.79 -11.66 10.38
N GLY A 56 0.51 -11.64 10.75
CA GLY A 56 -0.42 -10.56 10.42
C GLY A 56 -0.01 -9.23 11.05
N MET A 57 0.41 -9.23 12.33
CA MET A 57 0.92 -8.04 13.00
C MET A 57 2.16 -7.47 12.32
N ILE A 58 3.12 -8.33 11.96
CA ILE A 58 4.33 -7.92 11.23
C ILE A 58 3.95 -7.36 9.86
N TYR A 59 3.05 -8.04 9.15
CA TYR A 59 2.57 -7.62 7.83
C TYR A 59 1.96 -6.22 7.85
N LEU A 60 1.18 -5.87 8.88
CA LEU A 60 0.56 -4.53 9.01
C LEU A 60 1.60 -3.40 9.08
N LEU A 61 2.76 -3.67 9.71
CA LEU A 61 3.83 -2.70 9.90
C LEU A 61 4.80 -2.64 8.71
N MET A 62 4.81 -3.67 7.87
CA MET A 62 5.62 -3.74 6.66
C MET A 62 5.15 -2.69 5.64
N LEU A 63 6.10 -2.24 4.80
CA LEU A 63 5.78 -1.37 3.67
C LEU A 63 4.96 -2.14 2.64
N SER A 64 4.00 -1.46 2.04
CA SER A 64 3.16 -2.05 1.01
C SER A 64 3.98 -2.27 -0.25
N GLY A 65 3.89 -3.48 -0.83
CA GLY A 65 4.55 -3.78 -2.11
C GLY A 65 4.03 -2.95 -3.28
N SER A 66 2.74 -2.56 -3.24
CA SER A 66 2.13 -1.71 -4.26
C SER A 66 2.42 -0.22 -4.03
N ASN A 67 2.56 0.20 -2.76
CA ASN A 67 2.88 1.58 -2.40
C ASN A 67 3.99 1.64 -1.34
N PRO A 68 5.27 1.65 -1.76
CA PRO A 68 6.40 1.58 -0.84
C PRO A 68 6.60 2.83 0.02
N LYS A 69 5.74 3.86 -0.10
CA LYS A 69 5.73 5.01 0.82
C LYS A 69 4.74 4.83 1.97
N LYS A 70 3.88 3.81 1.91
CA LYS A 70 2.80 3.56 2.84
C LYS A 70 2.93 2.16 3.45
N LYS A 71 2.50 2.01 4.70
CA LYS A 71 2.45 0.73 5.40
C LYS A 71 1.10 0.05 5.16
N ASN A 72 1.06 -1.28 5.27
CA ASN A 72 -0.14 -2.06 4.95
C ASN A 72 -1.35 -1.72 5.84
N TYR A 73 -1.13 -1.28 7.08
CA TYR A 73 -2.22 -0.81 7.94
C TYR A 73 -3.01 0.37 7.33
N GLU A 74 -2.37 1.21 6.50
CA GLU A 74 -3.05 2.35 5.88
C GLU A 74 -4.13 1.89 4.88
N SER A 75 -3.89 0.77 4.20
CA SER A 75 -4.87 0.15 3.29
C SER A 75 -6.10 -0.33 4.05
N LEU A 76 -5.93 -0.91 5.25
CA LEU A 76 -7.08 -1.28 6.10
C LEU A 76 -7.88 -0.04 6.51
N ILE A 77 -7.21 1.04 6.91
CA ILE A 77 -7.89 2.28 7.29
C ILE A 77 -8.68 2.85 6.10
N LEU A 78 -8.12 2.79 4.89
CA LEU A 78 -8.82 3.20 3.67
C LEU A 78 -10.04 2.32 3.38
N LEU A 79 -9.94 1.01 3.60
CA LEU A 79 -11.05 0.08 3.46
C LEU A 79 -12.19 0.43 4.43
N PHE A 80 -11.90 0.67 5.70
CA PHE A 80 -12.93 1.05 6.68
C PHE A 80 -13.49 2.45 6.44
N ARG A 81 -12.69 3.37 5.90
CA ARG A 81 -13.13 4.74 5.57
C ARG A 81 -13.86 4.83 4.23
N HIS A 82 -13.95 3.72 3.48
CA HIS A 82 -14.60 3.70 2.19
C HIS A 82 -16.11 3.90 2.34
N LYS A 83 -16.63 5.03 1.81
CA LYS A 83 -18.06 5.32 1.77
C LYS A 83 -18.73 4.49 0.68
N LYS A 84 -19.41 3.41 1.06
CA LYS A 84 -20.13 2.50 0.15
C LYS A 84 -21.24 3.18 -0.69
N GLY A 85 -21.68 4.38 -0.31
CA GLY A 85 -22.73 5.13 -0.99
C GLY A 85 -22.25 6.28 -1.89
N THR A 86 -20.95 6.46 -2.08
CA THR A 86 -20.41 7.56 -2.90
C THR A 86 -19.70 7.00 -4.13
N PHE A 87 -20.46 6.84 -5.21
CA PHE A 87 -19.90 6.49 -6.52
C PHE A 87 -19.26 7.74 -7.14
N HIS A 88 -18.00 7.61 -7.55
CA HIS A 88 -17.39 8.64 -8.38
C HIS A 88 -17.79 8.35 -9.83
N PRO A 89 -18.42 9.29 -10.55
CA PRO A 89 -18.75 9.08 -11.95
C PRO A 89 -17.45 8.82 -12.72
N ILE A 90 -17.35 7.65 -13.32
CA ILE A 90 -16.25 7.32 -14.22
C ILE A 90 -16.58 7.97 -15.55
N ASP A 91 -15.72 8.88 -16.01
CA ASP A 91 -15.81 9.41 -17.37
C ASP A 91 -15.43 8.29 -18.36
N LEU A 92 -16.45 7.65 -18.95
CA LEU A 92 -16.27 6.58 -19.92
C LEU A 92 -15.48 7.03 -21.15
N HIS A 93 -15.66 8.26 -21.61
CA HIS A 93 -14.94 8.78 -22.77
C HIS A 93 -13.46 8.94 -22.48
N LYS A 94 -13.11 9.43 -21.29
CA LYS A 94 -11.71 9.49 -20.87
C LYS A 94 -11.06 8.10 -20.85
N GLN A 95 -11.75 7.09 -20.31
CA GLN A 95 -11.25 5.71 -20.29
C GLN A 95 -11.08 5.11 -21.70
N GLN A 96 -12.08 5.32 -22.58
CA GLN A 96 -12.01 4.87 -23.97
C GLN A 96 -10.85 5.55 -24.73
N ASN A 97 -10.65 6.85 -24.53
CA ASN A 97 -9.56 7.59 -25.15
C ASN A 97 -8.18 7.11 -24.67
N ILE A 98 -8.03 6.75 -23.40
CA ILE A 98 -6.80 6.15 -22.88
C ILE A 98 -6.55 4.79 -23.54
N TYR A 99 -7.56 3.93 -23.58
CA TYR A 99 -7.47 2.61 -24.22
C TYR A 99 -7.11 2.71 -25.71
N LEU A 100 -7.78 3.59 -26.45
CA LEU A 100 -7.50 3.81 -27.88
C LEU A 100 -6.08 4.33 -28.10
N ARG A 101 -5.59 5.25 -27.25
CA ARG A 101 -4.21 5.75 -27.31
C ARG A 101 -3.20 4.63 -27.07
N GLU A 102 -3.44 3.74 -26.11
CA GLU A 102 -2.55 2.61 -25.85
C GLU A 102 -2.54 1.62 -27.01
N LYS A 103 -3.70 1.32 -27.60
CA LYS A 103 -3.83 0.45 -28.77
C LYS A 103 -3.11 1.01 -30.00
N ILE A 104 -3.30 2.29 -30.30
CA ILE A 104 -2.60 2.97 -31.42
C ILE A 104 -1.10 2.99 -31.16
N LYS A 105 -0.66 3.25 -29.92
CA LYS A 105 0.76 3.24 -29.57
C LYS A 105 1.38 1.84 -29.70
N ALA A 106 0.66 0.79 -29.33
CA ALA A 106 1.09 -0.60 -29.52
C ALA A 106 1.22 -0.95 -31.01
N GLN A 107 0.28 -0.50 -31.84
CA GLN A 107 0.28 -0.73 -33.29
C GLN A 107 1.35 0.08 -34.05
N ARG A 108 1.75 1.24 -33.51
CA ARG A 108 2.83 2.07 -34.07
C ARG A 108 4.24 1.70 -33.57
N ARG A 109 4.39 0.69 -32.69
CA ARG A 109 5.74 0.22 -32.36
C ARG A 109 6.30 -0.44 -33.62
N PRO A 110 7.45 0.02 -34.15
CA PRO A 110 8.05 -0.60 -35.31
C PRO A 110 8.36 -2.06 -34.97
N ASN A 111 8.12 -2.94 -35.94
CA ASN A 111 8.48 -4.34 -35.84
C ASN A 111 10.01 -4.40 -35.61
N PRO A 112 10.52 -5.08 -34.57
CA PRO A 112 11.96 -5.09 -34.28
C PRO A 112 12.81 -5.54 -35.49
N ASP A 113 12.19 -6.34 -36.37
CA ASP A 113 12.69 -6.90 -37.60
C ASP A 113 12.91 -5.85 -38.73
N GLU A 114 12.25 -4.69 -38.71
CA GLU A 114 12.40 -3.64 -39.73
C GLU A 114 13.52 -2.63 -39.42
N SER A 115 13.95 -2.54 -38.15
CA SER A 115 14.97 -1.57 -37.71
C SER A 115 16.42 -1.93 -38.07
N PHE A 116 16.68 -3.17 -38.48
CA PHE A 116 18.02 -3.64 -38.89
C PHE A 116 18.31 -3.44 -40.39
N GLY A 117 17.28 -3.12 -41.19
CA GLY A 117 17.38 -3.11 -42.66
C GLY A 117 17.82 -1.80 -43.31
N SER A 118 17.87 -0.67 -42.58
CA SER A 118 18.19 0.64 -43.18
C SER A 118 19.59 1.18 -42.86
N SER A 119 20.48 0.36 -42.29
CA SER A 119 21.89 0.76 -42.03
C SER A 119 22.86 0.25 -43.11
N ILE A 120 22.37 -0.34 -44.20
CA ILE A 120 23.18 -0.77 -45.34
C ILE A 120 22.53 -0.24 -46.62
N ARG A 121 22.70 1.06 -46.88
CA ARG A 121 22.73 1.66 -48.22
C ARG A 121 23.27 3.07 -48.13
#